data_AF-A0A520Y1U0-F1
#
_entry.id   AF-A0A520Y1U0-F1
#
_cell.length_a   1.000
_cell.length_b   1.000
_cell.length_c   1.000
_cell.angle_alpha   90.00
_cell.angle_beta   90.00
_cell.angle_gamma   90.00
#
_symmetry.space_group_name_H-M   'P 1'
#
loop_
_entity.id
_entity.type
_entity.pdbx_description
1 polymer ?
#
loop_
_entity_poly.entity_id
_entity_poly.type
_entity_poly.pdbx_seq_one_letter_code
_entity_poly.pdbx_strand_id
1 'polypeptide(L)'
;MPQLEAWEQVFVSDDEFFETTHGDLGCVACHGGDGDSSGMEEAHTGMVRDPDSIETCSSCHNDTTTTDAMSLHSSLQGYLTVMNTRAGTEELSPGLELAFENHCEECHTSCGQCHVSRPTSAGGGLLAGHSFKNPPPMNLTCTGCHGSRVNDEYKGKNEAPEGGMIPADVHFNPGGMACFECHGDAEMHGDVPAQSHRYDDAAVECTDCHLNVEDSDENPQHAMHAEDLACQVCHSVDYKNCYSCHVQTSEEGTPYFKIEPSEMAFYIGKNAVQSEQRPWDYVLLRHVPIDRDSFSFYGEDLLPEFDSLPTFAYATPHNIQTNTPQNASCDACHGNEELFLTPDKVPADELVANEDVIVDVAPGP
;
A
#
# COMPACT_ATOMS: atom_id res chain seq x y z
N MET A 1 -29.80 -0.20 -3.65
CA MET A 1 -30.84 0.78 -3.25
C MET A 1 -31.49 1.33 -4.51
N PRO A 2 -32.78 1.72 -4.50
CA PRO A 2 -33.37 2.41 -5.64
C PRO A 2 -32.63 3.73 -5.90
N GLN A 3 -32.58 4.16 -7.16
CA GLN A 3 -31.99 5.44 -7.55
C GLN A 3 -32.84 6.55 -6.92
N LEU A 4 -32.25 7.33 -6.00
CA LEU A 4 -32.89 8.52 -5.42
C LEU A 4 -32.98 9.60 -6.51
N GLU A 5 -34.01 10.44 -6.43
CA GLU A 5 -34.08 11.64 -7.28
C GLU A 5 -32.88 12.55 -6.98
N ALA A 6 -32.38 13.29 -7.97
CA ALA A 6 -31.14 14.09 -7.82
C ALA A 6 -31.21 15.10 -6.65
N TRP A 7 -32.42 15.61 -6.36
CA TRP A 7 -32.64 16.54 -5.24
C TRP A 7 -32.63 15.83 -3.87
N GLU A 8 -32.92 14.54 -3.80
CA GLU A 8 -32.83 13.75 -2.55
C GLU A 8 -31.39 13.37 -2.22
N GLN A 9 -30.51 13.34 -3.21
CA GLN A 9 -29.08 13.04 -3.05
C GLN A 9 -28.27 14.22 -2.48
N VAL A 10 -28.80 15.44 -2.50
CA VAL A 10 -28.11 16.66 -2.02
C VAL A 10 -28.47 17.04 -0.59
N PHE A 11 -29.48 16.43 0.02
CA PHE A 11 -29.86 16.73 1.40
C PHE A 11 -29.05 15.88 2.39
N VAL A 12 -28.43 16.56 3.36
CA VAL A 12 -27.92 15.89 4.56
C VAL A 12 -29.11 15.48 5.40
N SER A 13 -29.45 14.20 5.35
CA SER A 13 -30.65 13.64 6.01
C SER A 13 -30.41 13.17 7.45
N ASP A 14 -29.16 13.27 7.92
CA ASP A 14 -28.75 12.84 9.26
C ASP A 14 -28.79 14.03 10.21
N ASP A 15 -29.90 14.20 10.94
CA ASP A 15 -30.07 15.29 11.89
C ASP A 15 -29.00 15.25 13.00
N GLU A 16 -28.46 14.06 13.35
CA GLU A 16 -27.42 13.91 14.36
C GLU A 16 -26.11 14.61 13.96
N PHE A 17 -25.83 14.71 12.66
CA PHE A 17 -24.64 15.42 12.18
C PHE A 17 -24.63 16.88 12.62
N PHE A 18 -25.77 17.56 12.57
CA PHE A 18 -25.92 18.96 12.97
C PHE A 18 -25.79 19.18 14.48
N GLU A 19 -25.79 18.11 15.29
CA GLU A 19 -25.50 18.17 16.73
C GLU A 19 -24.01 17.97 17.04
N THR A 20 -23.19 17.65 16.04
CA THR A 20 -21.73 17.49 16.20
C THR A 20 -21.00 18.82 16.05
N THR A 21 -19.78 18.89 16.60
CA THR A 21 -18.90 20.06 16.40
C THR A 21 -18.66 20.38 14.93
N HIS A 22 -18.56 19.37 14.05
CA HIS A 22 -18.38 19.58 12.62
C HIS A 22 -19.65 20.12 11.94
N GLY A 23 -20.83 19.65 12.35
CA GLY A 23 -22.10 20.17 11.84
C GLY A 23 -22.38 21.60 12.27
N ASP A 24 -22.02 21.95 13.51
CA ASP A 24 -22.16 23.30 14.07
C ASP A 24 -21.34 24.37 13.33
N LEU A 25 -20.21 23.99 12.71
CA LEU A 25 -19.38 24.90 11.91
C LEU A 25 -20.08 25.33 10.61
N GLY A 26 -21.03 24.53 10.12
CA GLY A 26 -21.71 24.73 8.85
C GLY A 26 -20.85 24.38 7.63
N CYS A 27 -21.50 24.19 6.47
CA CYS A 27 -20.86 23.67 5.27
C CYS A 27 -19.74 24.58 4.74
N VAL A 28 -19.96 25.91 4.80
CA VAL A 28 -19.05 26.92 4.24
C VAL A 28 -17.71 26.95 4.97
N ALA A 29 -17.68 26.61 6.25
CA ALA A 29 -16.45 26.62 7.03
C ALA A 29 -15.39 25.65 6.48
N CYS A 30 -15.83 24.50 5.93
CA CYS A 30 -14.94 23.50 5.36
C CYS A 30 -14.88 23.58 3.84
N HIS A 31 -16.03 23.75 3.19
CA HIS A 31 -16.13 23.63 1.74
C HIS A 31 -16.09 24.96 1.00
N GLY A 32 -16.19 26.10 1.69
CA GLY A 32 -16.36 27.42 1.07
C GLY A 32 -17.74 27.57 0.41
N GLY A 33 -17.82 28.37 -0.65
CA GLY A 33 -19.08 28.72 -1.31
C GLY A 33 -19.82 29.90 -0.68
N ASP A 34 -21.08 30.10 -1.08
CA ASP A 34 -21.96 31.17 -0.60
C ASP A 34 -23.13 30.59 0.21
N GLY A 35 -22.99 30.61 1.53
CA GLY A 35 -24.02 30.13 2.47
C GLY A 35 -25.26 31.01 2.56
N ASP A 36 -25.24 32.22 1.99
CA ASP A 36 -26.37 33.14 1.98
C ASP A 36 -27.26 32.95 0.73
N SER A 37 -26.78 32.22 -0.29
CA SER A 37 -27.56 31.93 -1.49
C SER A 37 -28.52 30.75 -1.29
N SER A 38 -29.68 30.85 -1.94
CA SER A 38 -30.69 29.78 -2.02
C SER A 38 -30.67 29.05 -3.37
N GLY A 39 -29.84 29.50 -4.32
CA GLY A 39 -29.66 28.89 -5.62
C GLY A 39 -28.46 27.94 -5.62
N MET A 40 -28.64 26.70 -6.08
CA MET A 40 -27.59 25.67 -6.04
C MET A 40 -26.27 26.11 -6.71
N GLU A 41 -26.34 26.70 -7.90
CA GLU A 41 -25.14 27.13 -8.63
C GLU A 41 -24.42 28.28 -7.94
N GLU A 42 -25.15 29.25 -7.40
CA GLU A 42 -24.58 30.40 -6.69
C GLU A 42 -23.99 29.96 -5.35
N ALA A 43 -24.71 29.13 -4.58
CA ALA A 43 -24.24 28.59 -3.31
C ALA A 43 -22.96 27.75 -3.45
N HIS A 44 -22.81 27.02 -4.56
CA HIS A 44 -21.62 26.20 -4.82
C HIS A 44 -20.52 26.92 -5.59
N THR A 45 -20.66 28.23 -5.87
CA THR A 45 -19.60 28.99 -6.55
C THR A 45 -18.37 29.07 -5.66
N GLY A 46 -17.27 28.44 -6.09
CA GLY A 46 -16.02 28.36 -5.32
C GLY A 46 -16.01 27.30 -4.22
N MET A 47 -17.00 26.39 -4.20
CA MET A 47 -17.02 25.27 -3.26
C MET A 47 -15.95 24.23 -3.62
N VAL A 48 -15.19 23.78 -2.64
CA VAL A 48 -14.21 22.69 -2.75
C VAL A 48 -14.80 21.43 -2.14
N ARG A 49 -14.88 20.34 -2.93
CA ARG A 49 -15.49 19.08 -2.48
C ARG A 49 -14.66 18.35 -1.44
N ASP A 50 -13.36 18.27 -1.64
CA ASP A 50 -12.38 17.64 -0.73
C ASP A 50 -11.38 18.73 -0.35
N PRO A 51 -11.59 19.43 0.77
CA PRO A 51 -10.80 20.60 1.13
C PRO A 51 -9.42 20.21 1.68
N ASP A 52 -8.45 21.11 1.55
CA ASP A 52 -7.11 20.90 2.08
C ASP A 52 -7.15 20.71 3.61
N SER A 53 -6.50 19.64 4.09
CA SER A 53 -6.59 19.23 5.49
C SER A 53 -5.84 20.19 6.42
N ILE A 54 -4.74 20.81 5.96
CA ILE A 54 -3.99 21.79 6.74
C ILE A 54 -4.79 23.08 6.84
N GLU A 55 -5.30 23.60 5.73
CA GLU A 55 -6.06 24.86 5.72
C GLU A 55 -7.36 24.75 6.53
N THR A 56 -8.02 23.60 6.49
CA THR A 56 -9.36 23.41 7.05
C THR A 56 -9.35 22.90 8.49
N CYS A 57 -8.52 21.89 8.78
CA CYS A 57 -8.60 21.14 10.02
C CYS A 57 -7.60 21.63 11.09
N SER A 58 -6.50 22.28 10.70
CA SER A 58 -5.39 22.62 11.63
C SER A 58 -5.79 23.52 12.79
N SER A 59 -6.82 24.35 12.63
CA SER A 59 -7.30 25.22 13.72
C SER A 59 -7.79 24.44 14.95
N CYS A 60 -8.25 23.20 14.77
CA CYS A 60 -8.71 22.30 15.82
C CYS A 60 -7.84 21.05 15.98
N HIS A 61 -7.21 20.57 14.89
CA HIS A 61 -6.41 19.35 14.80
C HIS A 61 -4.96 19.64 14.41
N ASN A 62 -4.37 20.71 14.98
CA ASN A 62 -3.04 21.20 14.62
C ASN A 62 -1.95 20.12 14.64
N ASP A 63 -1.92 19.31 15.70
CA ASP A 63 -0.85 18.34 15.89
C ASP A 63 -0.92 17.24 14.82
N THR A 64 -2.09 16.62 14.64
CA THR A 64 -2.33 15.58 13.63
C THR A 64 -2.13 16.09 12.21
N THR A 65 -2.60 17.31 11.89
CA THR A 65 -2.42 17.89 10.54
C THR A 65 -0.96 18.21 10.24
N THR A 66 -0.17 18.55 11.27
CA THR A 66 1.27 18.80 11.11
C THR A 66 2.04 17.51 10.87
N THR A 67 1.71 16.44 11.60
CA THR A 67 2.38 15.14 11.44
C THR A 67 1.94 14.44 10.15
N ASP A 68 0.66 14.53 9.78
CA ASP A 68 0.14 13.88 8.59
C ASP A 68 0.77 14.41 7.30
N ALA A 69 1.15 15.69 7.26
CA ALA A 69 1.88 16.26 6.13
C ALA A 69 3.21 15.53 5.83
N MET A 70 3.77 14.83 6.82
CA MET A 70 4.97 14.00 6.70
C MET A 70 4.67 12.50 6.53
N SER A 71 3.40 12.10 6.57
CA SER A 71 3.00 10.71 6.36
C SER A 71 3.28 10.29 4.91
N LEU A 72 3.54 9.00 4.67
CA LEU A 72 3.70 8.49 3.31
C LEU A 72 2.40 8.51 2.51
N HIS A 73 1.25 8.52 3.17
CA HIS A 73 -0.07 8.56 2.53
C HIS A 73 -0.40 9.96 1.97
N SER A 74 0.10 11.01 2.62
CA SER A 74 -0.07 12.40 2.17
C SER A 74 1.12 12.86 1.32
N SER A 75 2.36 12.60 1.72
CA SER A 75 3.53 13.07 0.95
C SER A 75 3.82 12.28 -0.34
N LEU A 76 3.37 11.02 -0.41
CA LEU A 76 3.78 10.04 -1.44
C LEU A 76 5.30 9.88 -1.59
N GLN A 77 6.08 10.27 -0.57
CA GLN A 77 7.54 10.33 -0.63
C GLN A 77 8.17 8.98 -1.01
N GLY A 78 7.56 7.86 -0.63
CA GLY A 78 8.01 6.52 -1.01
C GLY A 78 8.07 6.31 -2.53
N TYR A 79 7.10 6.81 -3.28
CA TYR A 79 7.12 6.74 -4.75
C TYR A 79 8.20 7.64 -5.33
N LEU A 80 8.28 8.88 -4.85
CA LEU A 80 9.28 9.86 -5.28
C LEU A 80 10.70 9.31 -5.06
N THR A 81 10.99 8.74 -3.89
CA THR A 81 12.28 8.12 -3.57
C THR A 81 12.65 7.03 -4.59
N VAL A 82 11.74 6.11 -4.89
CA VAL A 82 12.00 5.01 -5.84
C VAL A 82 12.19 5.53 -7.27
N MET A 83 11.35 6.48 -7.70
CA MET A 83 11.45 7.08 -9.03
C MET A 83 12.75 7.86 -9.21
N ASN A 84 13.08 8.72 -8.25
CA ASN A 84 14.33 9.49 -8.23
C ASN A 84 15.56 8.58 -8.25
N THR A 85 15.55 7.50 -7.47
CA THR A 85 16.66 6.53 -7.44
C THR A 85 16.88 5.89 -8.82
N ARG A 86 15.82 5.40 -9.48
CA ARG A 86 15.92 4.83 -10.83
C ARG A 86 16.19 5.88 -11.91
N ALA A 87 15.80 7.14 -11.68
CA ALA A 87 16.10 8.26 -12.56
C ALA A 87 17.55 8.77 -12.41
N GLY A 88 18.22 8.43 -11.30
CA GLY A 88 19.54 8.98 -10.96
C GLY A 88 19.51 10.46 -10.59
N THR A 89 18.39 10.95 -10.04
CA THR A 89 18.17 12.37 -9.72
C THR A 89 17.69 12.57 -8.29
N GLU A 90 17.83 13.79 -7.76
CA GLU A 90 17.23 14.16 -6.46
C GLU A 90 15.78 14.66 -6.61
N GLU A 91 15.42 15.13 -7.80
CA GLU A 91 14.11 15.65 -8.16
C GLU A 91 13.66 15.06 -9.49
N LEU A 92 12.35 14.93 -9.70
CA LEU A 92 11.81 14.41 -10.95
C LEU A 92 12.10 15.37 -12.11
N SER A 93 12.42 14.80 -13.27
CA SER A 93 12.44 15.57 -14.52
C SER A 93 11.01 15.99 -14.89
N PRO A 94 10.81 17.05 -15.72
CA PRO A 94 9.46 17.48 -16.11
C PRO A 94 8.60 16.37 -16.75
N GLY A 95 9.23 15.40 -17.42
CA GLY A 95 8.51 14.25 -17.99
C GLY A 95 8.03 13.28 -16.91
N LEU A 96 8.88 12.98 -15.93
CA LEU A 96 8.51 12.10 -14.81
C LEU A 96 7.54 12.78 -13.85
N GLU A 97 7.67 14.08 -13.61
CA GLU A 97 6.73 14.87 -12.81
C GLU A 97 5.33 14.81 -13.44
N LEU A 98 5.22 15.07 -14.74
CA LEU A 98 3.96 14.94 -15.46
C LEU A 98 3.41 13.49 -15.45
N ALA A 99 4.28 12.47 -15.49
CA ALA A 99 3.84 11.08 -15.36
C ALA A 99 3.29 10.81 -13.95
N PHE A 100 3.96 11.32 -12.92
CA PHE A 100 3.58 11.15 -11.53
C PHE A 100 2.23 11.80 -11.23
N GLU A 101 2.04 13.06 -11.66
CA GLU A 101 0.78 13.80 -11.55
C GLU A 101 -0.39 13.05 -12.20
N ASN A 102 -0.16 12.48 -13.39
CA ASN A 102 -1.23 11.81 -14.15
C ASN A 102 -1.60 10.43 -13.61
N HIS A 103 -0.66 9.69 -13.00
CA HIS A 103 -0.83 8.24 -12.76
C HIS A 103 -0.66 7.79 -11.32
N CYS A 104 0.00 8.59 -10.49
CA CYS A 104 0.43 8.17 -9.15
C CYS A 104 -0.25 8.98 -8.05
N GLU A 105 -0.50 10.28 -8.29
CA GLU A 105 -1.10 11.19 -7.31
C GLU A 105 -2.56 10.87 -6.98
N GLU A 106 -3.26 10.04 -7.76
CA GLU A 106 -4.63 9.61 -7.44
C GLU A 106 -4.73 8.82 -6.13
N CYS A 107 -3.60 8.29 -5.62
CA CYS A 107 -3.52 7.61 -4.33
C CYS A 107 -3.26 8.56 -3.15
N HIS A 108 -2.92 9.84 -3.40
CA HIS A 108 -2.78 10.85 -2.36
C HIS A 108 -4.09 10.98 -1.58
N THR A 109 -4.02 10.99 -0.25
CA THR A 109 -5.21 11.03 0.60
C THR A 109 -5.33 12.36 1.37
N SER A 110 -6.52 12.62 1.90
CA SER A 110 -6.81 13.68 2.86
C SER A 110 -7.42 13.06 4.13
N CYS A 111 -7.57 13.84 5.21
CA CYS A 111 -8.34 13.40 6.38
C CYS A 111 -9.77 12.98 5.97
N GLY A 112 -10.35 13.65 4.96
CA GLY A 112 -11.68 13.37 4.42
C GLY A 112 -11.78 11.99 3.78
N GLN A 113 -10.79 11.54 3.02
CA GLN A 113 -10.81 10.27 2.30
C GLN A 113 -10.64 9.02 3.19
N CYS A 114 -10.30 9.22 4.47
CA CYS A 114 -10.36 8.18 5.50
C CYS A 114 -11.59 8.34 6.39
N HIS A 115 -11.89 9.56 6.85
CA HIS A 115 -12.87 9.74 7.91
C HIS A 115 -14.28 10.14 7.43
N VAL A 116 -14.47 10.57 6.19
CA VAL A 116 -15.76 11.10 5.69
C VAL A 116 -16.21 10.44 4.39
N SER A 117 -15.30 10.28 3.43
CA SER A 117 -15.56 9.71 2.12
C SER A 117 -14.64 8.53 1.83
N ARG A 118 -15.01 7.74 0.84
CA ARG A 118 -14.13 6.75 0.21
C ARG A 118 -13.06 7.48 -0.62
N PRO A 119 -11.89 6.87 -0.85
CA PRO A 119 -10.86 7.43 -1.72
C PRO A 119 -11.39 7.74 -3.11
N THR A 120 -10.88 8.82 -3.71
CA THR A 120 -11.28 9.25 -5.05
C THR A 120 -10.93 8.18 -6.09
N SER A 121 -9.75 7.55 -5.95
CA SER A 121 -9.30 6.40 -6.77
C SER A 121 -10.26 5.20 -6.73
N ALA A 122 -11.07 5.06 -5.68
CA ALA A 122 -12.07 4.00 -5.54
C ALA A 122 -13.49 4.42 -5.99
N GLY A 123 -13.60 5.53 -6.73
CA GLY A 123 -14.85 6.12 -7.19
C GLY A 123 -15.54 7.04 -6.18
N GLY A 124 -14.89 7.32 -5.05
CA GLY A 124 -15.37 8.24 -4.02
C GLY A 124 -16.72 7.86 -3.39
N GLY A 125 -17.39 8.89 -2.85
CA GLY A 125 -18.69 8.78 -2.17
C GLY A 125 -18.56 8.77 -0.65
N LEU A 126 -19.61 9.21 0.04
CA LEU A 126 -19.61 9.33 1.50
C LEU A 126 -19.67 7.95 2.17
N LEU A 127 -18.97 7.81 3.31
CA LEU A 127 -18.95 6.58 4.09
C LEU A 127 -20.27 6.36 4.82
N ALA A 128 -20.82 7.43 5.41
CA ALA A 128 -22.08 7.44 6.14
C ALA A 128 -22.63 8.87 6.24
N GLY A 129 -22.93 9.50 5.09
CA GLY A 129 -23.20 10.94 5.05
C GLY A 129 -21.96 11.75 5.42
N HIS A 130 -22.14 12.96 5.96
CA HIS A 130 -21.04 13.82 6.43
C HIS A 130 -20.53 13.46 7.84
N SER A 131 -21.04 12.37 8.41
CA SER A 131 -20.66 11.92 9.74
C SER A 131 -19.26 11.34 9.73
N PHE A 132 -18.33 12.04 10.37
CA PHE A 132 -16.93 11.65 10.53
C PHE A 132 -16.82 10.32 11.28
N LYS A 133 -16.02 9.38 10.77
CA LYS A 133 -15.83 8.04 11.32
C LYS A 133 -14.46 7.88 11.94
N ASN A 134 -14.46 7.54 13.23
CA ASN A 134 -13.27 7.15 13.97
C ASN A 134 -13.60 5.91 14.83
N PRO A 135 -12.99 4.73 14.57
CA PRO A 135 -12.06 4.45 13.47
C PRO A 135 -12.77 4.47 12.10
N PRO A 136 -12.03 4.71 11.00
CA PRO A 136 -12.59 4.63 9.66
C PRO A 136 -12.91 3.17 9.26
N PRO A 137 -13.96 2.94 8.45
CA PRO A 137 -14.33 1.60 8.02
C PRO A 137 -13.33 1.03 6.99
N MET A 138 -12.44 0.15 7.44
CA MET A 138 -11.31 -0.38 6.64
C MET A 138 -11.67 -0.89 5.23
N ASN A 139 -12.86 -1.49 5.07
CA ASN A 139 -13.30 -2.10 3.82
C ASN A 139 -13.68 -1.07 2.74
N LEU A 140 -13.88 0.18 3.15
CA LEU A 140 -14.28 1.28 2.28
C LEU A 140 -13.16 2.31 2.13
N THR A 141 -12.22 2.35 3.06
CA THR A 141 -11.12 3.33 3.11
C THR A 141 -9.79 2.66 2.75
N CYS A 142 -9.21 1.89 3.68
CA CYS A 142 -7.91 1.23 3.49
C CYS A 142 -7.89 0.34 2.23
N THR A 143 -8.91 -0.52 2.08
CA THR A 143 -9.00 -1.40 0.90
C THR A 143 -9.52 -0.69 -0.35
N GLY A 144 -9.89 0.58 -0.26
CA GLY A 144 -10.19 1.42 -1.42
C GLY A 144 -8.94 1.62 -2.28
N CYS A 145 -7.82 1.95 -1.63
CA CYS A 145 -6.51 2.09 -2.30
C CYS A 145 -5.74 0.76 -2.30
N HIS A 146 -5.71 0.03 -1.18
CA HIS A 146 -4.96 -1.23 -1.05
C HIS A 146 -5.78 -2.49 -1.46
N GLY A 147 -6.72 -2.32 -2.38
CA GLY A 147 -7.75 -3.32 -2.72
C GLY A 147 -7.26 -4.52 -3.53
N SER A 148 -6.46 -4.28 -4.57
CA SER A 148 -6.11 -5.29 -5.57
C SER A 148 -5.03 -6.28 -5.12
N ARG A 149 -4.18 -5.85 -4.18
CA ARG A 149 -3.04 -6.63 -3.67
C ARG A 149 -3.28 -7.05 -2.23
N VAL A 150 -3.27 -6.08 -1.31
CA VAL A 150 -3.30 -6.33 0.13
C VAL A 150 -4.64 -6.93 0.56
N ASN A 151 -5.77 -6.35 0.17
CA ASN A 151 -7.08 -6.90 0.53
C ASN A 151 -7.30 -8.31 -0.04
N ASP A 152 -6.82 -8.59 -1.24
CA ASP A 152 -7.06 -9.89 -1.87
C ASP A 152 -6.21 -10.99 -1.25
N GLU A 153 -4.98 -10.68 -0.83
CA GLU A 153 -4.14 -11.55 -0.01
C GLU A 153 -4.78 -11.76 1.37
N TYR A 154 -5.09 -10.66 2.08
CA TYR A 154 -5.54 -10.69 3.48
C TYR A 154 -6.86 -11.46 3.65
N LYS A 155 -7.75 -11.36 2.65
CA LYS A 155 -9.07 -11.99 2.68
C LYS A 155 -9.18 -13.26 1.85
N GLY A 156 -8.09 -13.77 1.29
CA GLY A 156 -8.09 -15.04 0.53
C GLY A 156 -8.95 -14.98 -0.74
N LYS A 157 -8.80 -13.91 -1.53
CA LYS A 157 -9.54 -13.69 -2.78
C LYS A 157 -8.73 -13.99 -4.05
N ASN A 158 -7.47 -14.38 -3.91
CA ASN A 158 -6.66 -14.79 -5.04
C ASN A 158 -6.89 -16.27 -5.37
N GLU A 159 -6.96 -16.59 -6.67
CA GLU A 159 -7.02 -17.96 -7.15
C GLU A 159 -5.61 -18.57 -7.16
N ALA A 160 -5.48 -19.82 -6.74
CA ALA A 160 -4.22 -20.54 -6.80
C ALA A 160 -3.94 -21.04 -8.23
N PRO A 161 -2.67 -21.14 -8.68
CA PRO A 161 -2.32 -21.63 -10.01
C PRO A 161 -2.89 -23.02 -10.35
N GLU A 162 -2.99 -23.88 -9.33
CA GLU A 162 -3.46 -25.27 -9.45
C GLU A 162 -4.99 -25.40 -9.35
N GLY A 163 -5.69 -24.27 -9.21
CA GLY A 163 -7.13 -24.18 -8.97
C GLY A 163 -7.49 -24.12 -7.48
N GLY A 164 -8.61 -23.47 -7.18
CA GLY A 164 -9.01 -23.15 -5.80
C GLY A 164 -8.57 -21.76 -5.38
N MET A 165 -8.78 -21.43 -4.11
CA MET A 165 -8.44 -20.12 -3.54
C MET A 165 -7.21 -20.25 -2.64
N ILE A 166 -6.33 -19.26 -2.71
CA ILE A 166 -5.27 -19.05 -1.71
C ILE A 166 -5.96 -18.69 -0.37
N PRO A 167 -5.57 -19.31 0.76
CA PRO A 167 -6.22 -19.05 2.04
C PRO A 167 -6.08 -17.60 2.47
N ALA A 168 -7.08 -17.11 3.19
CA ALA A 168 -7.04 -15.81 3.86
C ALA A 168 -6.06 -15.84 5.03
N ASP A 169 -5.50 -14.68 5.37
CA ASP A 169 -4.62 -14.51 6.52
C ASP A 169 -5.30 -14.98 7.82
N VAL A 170 -4.55 -15.67 8.68
CA VAL A 170 -5.06 -16.19 9.96
C VAL A 170 -5.50 -15.08 10.93
N HIS A 171 -4.94 -13.89 10.81
CA HIS A 171 -5.38 -12.73 11.58
C HIS A 171 -6.74 -12.22 11.09
N PHE A 172 -6.97 -12.29 9.77
CA PHE A 172 -8.27 -11.93 9.21
C PHE A 172 -9.33 -13.01 9.43
N ASN A 173 -9.03 -14.29 9.19
CA ASN A 173 -10.02 -15.36 9.21
C ASN A 173 -9.69 -16.37 10.31
N PRO A 174 -10.60 -16.61 11.29
CA PRO A 174 -12.03 -16.25 11.30
C PRO A 174 -12.40 -14.94 12.04
N GLY A 175 -11.43 -14.24 12.64
CA GLY A 175 -11.69 -13.18 13.61
C GLY A 175 -12.05 -11.79 13.07
N GLY A 176 -11.72 -11.52 11.81
CA GLY A 176 -11.94 -10.25 11.12
C GLY A 176 -11.04 -9.11 11.60
N MET A 177 -9.79 -9.39 12.03
CA MET A 177 -8.89 -8.37 12.56
C MET A 177 -8.73 -7.21 11.56
N ALA A 178 -8.96 -5.99 12.04
CA ALA A 178 -8.89 -4.80 11.21
C ALA A 178 -7.45 -4.36 10.99
N CYS A 179 -7.18 -3.65 9.89
CA CYS A 179 -5.82 -3.22 9.54
C CYS A 179 -5.16 -2.42 10.68
N PHE A 180 -5.94 -1.57 11.35
CA PHE A 180 -5.46 -0.70 12.42
C PHE A 180 -5.17 -1.41 13.75
N GLU A 181 -5.46 -2.72 13.85
CA GLU A 181 -5.05 -3.53 15.00
C GLU A 181 -3.54 -3.88 14.91
N CYS A 182 -2.98 -3.88 13.69
CA CYS A 182 -1.54 -3.99 13.46
C CYS A 182 -0.92 -2.61 13.18
N HIS A 183 -1.59 -1.80 12.34
CA HIS A 183 -1.09 -0.50 11.90
C HIS A 183 -1.68 0.66 12.72
N GLY A 184 -0.91 1.17 13.69
CA GLY A 184 -1.40 2.13 14.68
C GLY A 184 -1.65 3.56 14.18
N ASP A 185 -2.26 4.37 15.05
CA ASP A 185 -2.58 5.78 14.79
C ASP A 185 -1.36 6.62 14.41
N ALA A 186 -0.23 6.41 15.10
CA ALA A 186 1.00 7.15 14.85
C ALA A 186 1.57 6.88 13.44
N GLU A 187 1.51 5.64 12.97
CA GLU A 187 1.93 5.28 11.61
C GLU A 187 1.00 5.95 10.56
N MET A 188 -0.31 5.87 10.79
CA MET A 188 -1.31 6.37 9.85
C MET A 188 -1.32 7.89 9.74
N HIS A 189 -1.07 8.61 10.84
CA HIS A 189 -1.04 10.07 10.90
C HIS A 189 0.36 10.69 10.84
N GLY A 190 1.39 9.90 10.50
CA GLY A 190 2.76 10.40 10.37
C GLY A 190 3.39 10.92 11.67
N ASP A 191 2.88 10.51 12.84
CA ASP A 191 3.49 10.80 14.16
C ASP A 191 4.68 9.84 14.42
N VAL A 192 5.55 9.78 13.42
CA VAL A 192 6.79 9.01 13.38
C VAL A 192 7.86 9.90 12.73
N PRO A 193 9.16 9.60 12.88
CA PRO A 193 10.19 10.31 12.14
C PRO A 193 9.87 10.32 10.64
N ALA A 194 10.21 11.38 9.91
CA ALA A 194 9.94 11.46 8.48
C ALA A 194 10.53 10.22 7.75
N GLN A 195 9.69 9.57 6.94
CA GLN A 195 10.03 8.34 6.24
C GLN A 195 10.20 8.63 4.75
N SER A 196 11.24 8.08 4.15
CA SER A 196 11.46 8.12 2.70
C SER A 196 11.00 6.84 2.00
N HIS A 197 10.77 5.78 2.79
CA HIS A 197 10.29 4.49 2.36
C HIS A 197 9.41 3.86 3.46
N ARG A 198 8.47 2.98 3.08
CA ARG A 198 7.59 2.26 4.02
C ARG A 198 8.30 1.31 5.01
N TYR A 199 9.62 1.22 4.93
CA TYR A 199 10.43 0.34 5.78
C TYR A 199 11.47 1.14 6.61
N ASP A 200 11.41 2.47 6.68
CA ASP A 200 12.49 3.22 7.34
C ASP A 200 12.50 3.11 8.88
N ASP A 201 11.35 3.03 9.57
CA ASP A 201 11.32 2.90 11.05
C ASP A 201 10.00 2.36 11.64
N ALA A 202 8.86 2.48 10.96
CA ALA A 202 7.53 2.14 11.50
C ALA A 202 7.02 0.78 11.00
N ALA A 203 7.75 -0.30 11.29
CA ALA A 203 7.32 -1.64 10.89
C ALA A 203 6.46 -2.31 11.97
N VAL A 204 5.35 -2.91 11.55
CA VAL A 204 4.62 -3.90 12.35
C VAL A 204 5.53 -5.10 12.57
N GLU A 205 5.78 -5.49 13.82
CA GLU A 205 6.57 -6.67 14.14
C GLU A 205 5.68 -7.82 14.63
N CYS A 206 5.95 -9.04 14.16
CA CYS A 206 5.22 -10.22 14.61
C CYS A 206 5.38 -10.42 16.13
N THR A 207 6.56 -10.10 16.65
CA THR A 207 6.98 -10.22 18.05
C THR A 207 6.25 -9.26 19.00
N ASP A 208 5.59 -8.21 18.50
CA ASP A 208 4.74 -7.34 19.33
C ASP A 208 3.55 -8.10 19.92
N CYS A 209 3.00 -9.07 19.18
CA CYS A 209 1.90 -9.94 19.62
C CYS A 209 2.38 -11.35 19.98
N HIS A 210 3.36 -11.88 19.26
CA HIS A 210 3.88 -13.24 19.40
C HIS A 210 5.12 -13.26 20.29
N LEU A 211 4.90 -13.01 21.58
CA LEU A 211 5.98 -12.88 22.57
C LEU A 211 6.74 -14.19 22.79
N ASN A 212 8.07 -14.13 22.81
CA ASN A 212 8.99 -15.23 23.09
C ASN A 212 8.90 -16.42 22.11
N VAL A 213 8.44 -16.19 20.87
CA VAL A 213 8.37 -17.27 19.88
C VAL A 213 9.73 -17.70 19.37
N GLU A 214 10.72 -16.81 19.40
CA GLU A 214 12.10 -17.04 18.94
C GLU A 214 12.87 -17.97 19.89
N ASP A 215 12.66 -17.82 21.20
CA ASP A 215 13.29 -18.63 22.26
C ASP A 215 12.43 -19.84 22.70
N SER A 216 11.46 -20.25 21.90
CA SER A 216 10.49 -21.28 22.30
C SER A 216 11.08 -22.70 22.21
N ASP A 217 11.21 -23.36 23.38
CA ASP A 217 11.54 -24.79 23.48
C ASP A 217 10.46 -25.70 22.83
N GLU A 218 9.26 -25.19 22.56
CA GLU A 218 8.15 -25.95 21.98
C GLU A 218 8.27 -26.09 20.45
N ASN A 219 8.93 -25.14 19.78
CA ASN A 219 9.20 -25.20 18.34
C ASN A 219 10.69 -24.91 18.08
N PRO A 220 11.55 -25.94 18.03
CA PRO A 220 12.99 -25.75 17.80
C PRO A 220 13.31 -25.07 16.46
N GLN A 221 12.37 -25.04 15.51
CA GLN A 221 12.60 -24.38 14.22
C GLN A 221 12.71 -22.86 14.36
N HIS A 222 12.00 -22.22 15.30
CA HIS A 222 12.12 -20.78 15.50
C HIS A 222 13.51 -20.42 16.04
N ALA A 223 13.98 -21.11 17.08
CA ALA A 223 15.31 -20.87 17.65
C ALA A 223 16.46 -21.14 16.66
N MET A 224 16.23 -22.03 15.67
CA MET A 224 17.24 -22.32 14.64
C MET A 224 17.28 -21.30 13.50
N HIS A 225 16.19 -20.58 13.23
CA HIS A 225 16.07 -19.78 12.00
C HIS A 225 15.71 -18.31 12.23
N ALA A 226 15.29 -17.90 13.43
CA ALA A 226 14.79 -16.55 13.69
C ALA A 226 15.83 -15.45 13.41
N GLU A 227 17.12 -15.74 13.53
CA GLU A 227 18.21 -14.81 13.20
C GLU A 227 18.42 -14.68 11.68
N ASP A 228 18.15 -15.73 10.90
CA ASP A 228 18.50 -15.82 9.48
C ASP A 228 17.32 -15.56 8.53
N LEU A 229 16.10 -15.90 8.95
CA LEU A 229 14.89 -15.90 8.11
C LEU A 229 13.82 -14.96 8.66
N ALA A 230 13.30 -14.07 7.80
CA ALA A 230 12.11 -13.30 8.15
C ALA A 230 10.90 -14.23 8.39
N CYS A 231 10.03 -13.93 9.35
CA CYS A 231 8.91 -14.80 9.73
C CYS A 231 8.03 -15.21 8.53
N GLN A 232 7.83 -14.29 7.58
CA GLN A 232 7.04 -14.53 6.38
C GLN A 232 7.62 -15.64 5.50
N VAL A 233 8.93 -15.90 5.54
CA VAL A 233 9.57 -17.02 4.82
C VAL A 233 8.91 -18.34 5.19
N CYS A 234 8.57 -18.55 6.47
CA CYS A 234 7.87 -19.76 6.91
C CYS A 234 6.35 -19.61 6.89
N HIS A 235 5.83 -18.39 7.01
CA HIS A 235 4.42 -18.15 7.31
C HIS A 235 3.59 -17.57 6.16
N SER A 236 4.18 -17.22 5.02
CA SER A 236 3.44 -16.81 3.83
C SER A 236 3.14 -18.00 2.93
N VAL A 237 2.12 -17.83 2.09
CA VAL A 237 1.82 -18.68 0.92
C VAL A 237 2.01 -17.87 -0.37
N ASP A 238 1.74 -18.45 -1.54
CA ASP A 238 1.82 -17.73 -2.82
C ASP A 238 1.10 -16.37 -2.76
N TYR A 239 1.71 -15.37 -3.38
CA TYR A 239 1.19 -13.99 -3.41
C TYR A 239 1.34 -13.36 -4.78
N LYS A 240 0.68 -12.21 -4.96
CA LYS A 240 0.53 -11.56 -6.25
C LYS A 240 1.83 -10.86 -6.69
N ASN A 241 2.43 -11.33 -7.78
CA ASN A 241 3.55 -10.69 -8.47
C ASN A 241 3.01 -9.98 -9.71
N CYS A 242 3.48 -8.77 -9.98
CA CYS A 242 2.99 -7.96 -11.10
C CYS A 242 4.18 -7.57 -11.97
N TYR A 243 3.99 -7.59 -13.28
CA TYR A 243 5.04 -7.35 -14.25
C TYR A 243 4.66 -6.19 -15.17
N SER A 244 5.68 -5.45 -15.64
CA SER A 244 5.60 -4.47 -16.73
C SER A 244 4.46 -3.47 -16.62
N CYS A 245 4.66 -2.33 -15.93
CA CYS A 245 3.71 -1.22 -15.97
C CYS A 245 4.14 -0.17 -17.00
N HIS A 246 3.30 0.11 -17.99
CA HIS A 246 3.49 1.24 -18.91
C HIS A 246 2.37 2.24 -18.76
N VAL A 247 2.72 3.51 -18.61
CA VAL A 247 1.79 4.61 -18.37
C VAL A 247 1.73 5.60 -19.53
N GLN A 248 0.54 6.08 -19.88
CA GLN A 248 0.31 6.99 -21.01
C GLN A 248 -1.05 7.68 -20.92
N THR A 249 -1.28 8.72 -21.73
CA THR A 249 -2.62 9.36 -21.83
C THR A 249 -3.29 9.06 -23.16
N SER A 250 -4.62 9.06 -23.19
CA SER A 250 -5.39 9.03 -24.44
C SER A 250 -5.24 10.33 -25.23
N GLU A 251 -5.75 10.38 -26.46
CA GLU A 251 -5.78 11.62 -27.27
C GLU A 251 -6.59 12.74 -26.58
N GLU A 252 -7.58 12.37 -25.78
CA GLU A 252 -8.40 13.26 -24.97
C GLU A 252 -7.74 13.63 -23.62
N GLY A 253 -6.54 13.14 -23.35
CA GLY A 253 -5.80 13.43 -22.11
C GLY A 253 -6.19 12.55 -20.92
N THR A 254 -6.90 11.43 -21.12
CA THR A 254 -7.26 10.53 -20.01
C THR A 254 -6.08 9.62 -19.67
N PRO A 255 -5.55 9.64 -18.43
CA PRO A 255 -4.48 8.73 -18.01
C PRO A 255 -4.95 7.27 -18.04
N TYR A 256 -4.08 6.37 -18.48
CA TYR A 256 -4.26 4.93 -18.35
C TYR A 256 -2.91 4.22 -18.29
N PHE A 257 -2.93 3.00 -17.77
CA PHE A 257 -1.77 2.14 -17.73
C PHE A 257 -2.08 0.77 -18.33
N LYS A 258 -1.02 0.07 -18.75
CA LYS A 258 -1.07 -1.34 -19.10
C LYS A 258 -0.13 -2.10 -18.18
N ILE A 259 -0.62 -3.23 -17.66
CA ILE A 259 0.21 -4.24 -16.99
C ILE A 259 0.13 -5.57 -17.70
N GLU A 260 1.19 -6.37 -17.59
CA GLU A 260 1.10 -7.79 -17.89
C GLU A 260 0.29 -8.53 -16.81
N PRO A 261 -0.29 -9.70 -17.12
CA PRO A 261 -1.07 -10.46 -16.15
C PRO A 261 -0.26 -10.72 -14.87
N SER A 262 -0.88 -10.48 -13.71
CA SER A 262 -0.26 -10.80 -12.44
C SER A 262 -0.20 -12.32 -12.23
N GLU A 263 0.88 -12.80 -11.63
CA GLU A 263 1.10 -14.22 -11.35
C GLU A 263 1.13 -14.48 -9.85
N MET A 264 0.63 -15.64 -9.42
CA MET A 264 0.81 -16.09 -8.04
C MET A 264 2.13 -16.84 -7.97
N ALA A 265 3.04 -16.36 -7.12
CA ALA A 265 4.33 -17.00 -6.90
C ALA A 265 4.84 -16.71 -5.50
N PHE A 266 5.82 -17.50 -5.06
CA PHE A 266 6.48 -17.41 -3.77
C PHE A 266 7.99 -17.49 -3.99
N TYR A 267 8.72 -16.46 -3.58
CA TYR A 267 10.17 -16.39 -3.78
C TYR A 267 10.89 -15.92 -2.52
N ILE A 268 11.79 -16.77 -2.04
CA ILE A 268 12.80 -16.48 -1.03
C ILE A 268 14.04 -15.96 -1.76
N GLY A 269 14.55 -14.81 -1.33
CA GLY A 269 15.83 -14.31 -1.79
C GLY A 269 16.62 -13.62 -0.70
N LYS A 270 17.77 -13.05 -1.06
CA LYS A 270 18.63 -12.32 -0.12
C LYS A 270 18.02 -10.97 0.24
N ASN A 271 18.26 -10.54 1.47
CA ASN A 271 17.80 -9.25 1.95
C ASN A 271 18.76 -8.11 1.55
N ALA A 272 18.41 -7.37 0.50
CA ALA A 272 19.20 -6.21 0.06
C ALA A 272 19.03 -4.95 0.95
N VAL A 273 18.13 -4.98 1.94
CA VAL A 273 17.79 -3.82 2.79
C VAL A 273 17.91 -4.14 4.28
N GLN A 274 18.94 -4.93 4.64
CA GLN A 274 19.23 -5.29 6.03
C GLN A 274 19.39 -4.04 6.91
N SER A 275 18.76 -4.08 8.08
CA SER A 275 18.85 -3.07 9.13
C SER A 275 18.74 -3.73 10.50
N GLU A 276 18.86 -2.97 11.59
CA GLU A 276 18.64 -3.51 12.93
C GLU A 276 17.22 -4.09 13.10
N GLN A 277 16.20 -3.50 12.46
CA GLN A 277 14.82 -4.00 12.47
C GLN A 277 14.55 -5.11 11.44
N ARG A 278 15.48 -5.35 10.50
CA ARG A 278 15.38 -6.39 9.47
C ARG A 278 16.72 -7.10 9.29
N PRO A 279 17.19 -7.82 10.31
CA PRO A 279 18.54 -8.37 10.32
C PRO A 279 18.69 -9.61 9.41
N TRP A 280 17.58 -10.23 9.01
CA TRP A 280 17.56 -11.52 8.32
C TRP A 280 18.35 -11.53 7.02
N ASP A 281 19.01 -12.66 6.75
CA ASP A 281 19.71 -12.93 5.50
C ASP A 281 18.73 -13.24 4.36
N TYR A 282 17.64 -13.94 4.67
CA TYR A 282 16.63 -14.34 3.68
C TYR A 282 15.24 -13.79 3.99
N VAL A 283 14.61 -13.29 2.94
CA VAL A 283 13.32 -12.59 2.97
C VAL A 283 12.46 -13.02 1.80
N LEU A 284 11.18 -12.66 1.84
CA LEU A 284 10.33 -12.80 0.67
C LEU A 284 10.50 -11.63 -0.29
N LEU A 285 10.47 -11.93 -1.57
CA LEU A 285 10.61 -10.96 -2.64
C LEU A 285 9.38 -10.94 -3.53
N ARG A 286 9.00 -9.76 -3.99
CA ARG A 286 7.87 -9.57 -4.91
C ARG A 286 8.32 -8.80 -6.13
N HIS A 287 7.95 -9.30 -7.30
CA HIS A 287 8.13 -8.53 -8.53
C HIS A 287 7.22 -7.28 -8.53
N VAL A 288 7.82 -6.11 -8.69
CA VAL A 288 7.11 -4.83 -8.86
C VAL A 288 6.92 -4.54 -10.35
N PRO A 289 5.77 -4.02 -10.79
CA PRO A 289 5.51 -3.85 -12.22
C PRO A 289 6.21 -2.58 -12.72
N ILE A 290 7.45 -2.72 -13.19
CA ILE A 290 8.26 -1.64 -13.74
C ILE A 290 9.17 -2.20 -14.84
N ASP A 291 9.29 -1.47 -15.93
CA ASP A 291 10.20 -1.73 -17.04
C ASP A 291 11.06 -0.48 -17.30
N ARG A 292 12.18 -0.66 -18.01
CA ARG A 292 13.08 0.45 -18.38
C ARG A 292 12.37 1.54 -19.20
N ASP A 293 11.35 1.16 -19.95
CA ASP A 293 10.56 2.04 -20.81
C ASP A 293 9.16 2.35 -20.25
N SER A 294 8.89 2.06 -18.97
CA SER A 294 7.60 2.34 -18.30
C SER A 294 7.04 3.74 -18.54
N PHE A 295 7.94 4.73 -18.68
CA PHE A 295 7.60 6.14 -18.85
C PHE A 295 7.94 6.69 -20.25
N SER A 296 8.17 5.84 -21.25
CA SER A 296 8.63 6.28 -22.59
C SER A 296 7.68 7.23 -23.31
N PHE A 297 6.39 7.24 -22.93
CA PHE A 297 5.40 8.21 -23.43
C PHE A 297 5.74 9.65 -23.03
N TYR A 298 6.35 9.83 -21.85
CA TYR A 298 6.64 11.13 -21.25
C TYR A 298 8.04 11.66 -21.55
N GLY A 299 8.92 10.84 -22.10
CA GLY A 299 10.28 11.21 -22.47
C GLY A 299 11.14 10.02 -22.85
N GLU A 300 12.30 10.29 -23.42
CA GLU A 300 13.30 9.27 -23.74
C GLU A 300 14.20 9.02 -22.52
N ASP A 301 14.50 7.74 -22.24
CA ASP A 301 15.49 7.32 -21.24
C ASP A 301 15.30 7.97 -19.85
N LEU A 302 14.07 7.91 -19.33
CA LEU A 302 13.72 8.56 -18.06
C LEU A 302 14.18 7.78 -16.82
N LEU A 303 14.65 6.53 -16.98
CA LEU A 303 15.16 5.68 -15.90
C LEU A 303 16.59 5.19 -16.21
N PRO A 304 17.58 6.08 -16.39
CA PRO A 304 18.93 5.69 -16.79
C PRO A 304 19.64 4.85 -15.72
N GLU A 305 19.28 5.00 -14.45
CA GLU A 305 19.80 4.23 -13.32
C GLU A 305 18.82 3.12 -12.92
N PHE A 306 18.12 2.52 -13.89
CA PHE A 306 17.12 1.48 -13.63
C PHE A 306 17.65 0.37 -12.71
N ASP A 307 18.88 -0.08 -12.90
CA ASP A 307 19.48 -1.18 -12.14
C ASP A 307 19.87 -0.83 -10.70
N SER A 308 19.67 0.42 -10.25
CA SER A 308 19.94 0.86 -8.87
C SER A 308 19.01 0.25 -7.82
N LEU A 309 17.89 -0.32 -8.24
CA LEU A 309 16.92 -0.98 -7.36
C LEU A 309 16.46 -2.33 -7.97
N PRO A 310 16.32 -3.38 -7.15
CA PRO A 310 15.75 -4.66 -7.59
C PRO A 310 14.33 -4.52 -8.13
N THR A 311 13.97 -5.31 -9.15
CA THR A 311 12.58 -5.49 -9.58
C THR A 311 11.87 -6.51 -8.69
N PHE A 312 12.61 -7.47 -8.12
CA PHE A 312 12.18 -8.31 -7.01
C PHE A 312 12.51 -7.62 -5.68
N ALA A 313 11.57 -6.82 -5.18
CA ALA A 313 11.75 -6.03 -3.97
C ALA A 313 11.33 -6.78 -2.70
N TYR A 314 11.90 -6.40 -1.55
CA TYR A 314 11.51 -6.89 -0.22
C TYR A 314 9.99 -6.81 -0.04
N ALA A 315 9.38 -7.90 0.41
CA ALA A 315 7.95 -8.06 0.48
C ALA A 315 7.47 -8.48 1.88
N THR A 316 6.33 -7.91 2.27
CA THR A 316 5.53 -8.31 3.43
C THR A 316 4.13 -8.74 2.96
N PRO A 317 3.97 -9.95 2.40
CA PRO A 317 2.67 -10.47 1.99
C PRO A 317 1.68 -10.50 3.16
N HIS A 318 0.41 -10.18 2.88
CA HIS A 318 -0.64 -10.16 3.90
C HIS A 318 -1.47 -11.45 3.81
N ASN A 319 -0.85 -12.60 3.99
CA ASN A 319 -1.50 -13.90 3.82
C ASN A 319 -0.97 -14.94 4.82
N ILE A 320 -0.61 -14.49 6.02
CA ILE A 320 0.03 -15.29 7.06
C ILE A 320 -0.79 -16.55 7.37
N GLN A 321 -0.11 -17.70 7.39
CA GLN A 321 -0.63 -19.01 7.75
C GLN A 321 0.25 -19.65 8.82
N THR A 322 -0.38 -20.43 9.71
CA THR A 322 0.36 -21.24 10.68
C THR A 322 1.06 -22.43 10.01
N ASN A 323 0.41 -23.06 9.02
CA ASN A 323 0.93 -24.21 8.29
C ASN A 323 1.04 -23.84 6.81
N THR A 324 2.24 -23.99 6.26
CA THR A 324 2.57 -23.66 4.87
C THR A 324 3.30 -24.85 4.24
N PRO A 325 3.42 -24.93 2.90
CA PRO A 325 4.17 -26.00 2.25
C PRO A 325 5.62 -26.10 2.74
N GLN A 326 6.31 -24.96 2.86
CA GLN A 326 7.73 -24.90 3.21
C GLN A 326 8.00 -25.15 4.70
N ASN A 327 7.05 -24.86 5.60
CA ASN A 327 7.23 -25.13 7.03
C ASN A 327 6.77 -26.53 7.47
N ALA A 328 6.33 -27.37 6.52
CA ALA A 328 5.84 -28.72 6.81
C ALA A 328 6.93 -29.72 7.22
N SER A 329 8.16 -29.54 6.74
CA SER A 329 9.32 -30.38 7.09
C SER A 329 10.63 -29.71 6.64
N CYS A 330 11.78 -30.15 7.16
CA CYS A 330 13.09 -29.65 6.74
C CYS A 330 13.29 -29.74 5.22
N ASP A 331 12.99 -30.90 4.63
CA ASP A 331 13.15 -31.15 3.18
C ASP A 331 12.13 -30.39 2.31
N ALA A 332 11.09 -29.79 2.91
CA ALA A 332 10.15 -28.95 2.18
C ALA A 332 10.73 -27.57 1.88
N CYS A 333 11.73 -27.13 2.66
CA CYS A 333 12.46 -25.87 2.45
C CYS A 333 13.89 -26.12 1.95
N HIS A 334 14.67 -26.92 2.68
CA HIS A 334 16.07 -27.18 2.35
C HIS A 334 16.21 -28.04 1.09
N GLY A 335 17.07 -27.61 0.17
CA GLY A 335 17.25 -28.25 -1.13
C GLY A 335 16.07 -28.09 -2.10
N ASN A 336 15.07 -27.26 -1.76
CA ASN A 336 13.93 -26.98 -2.63
C ASN A 336 14.16 -25.69 -3.43
N GLU A 337 14.85 -25.80 -4.57
CA GLU A 337 15.21 -24.67 -5.44
C GLU A 337 13.98 -23.90 -5.97
N GLU A 338 12.79 -24.51 -6.01
CA GLU A 338 11.56 -23.86 -6.48
C GLU A 338 11.15 -22.67 -5.60
N LEU A 339 11.48 -22.71 -4.30
CA LEU A 339 11.16 -21.63 -3.37
C LEU A 339 12.09 -20.42 -3.50
N PHE A 340 13.26 -20.58 -4.13
CA PHE A 340 14.30 -19.54 -4.16
C PHE A 340 14.31 -18.78 -5.48
N LEU A 341 14.52 -17.47 -5.39
CA LEU A 341 14.78 -16.61 -6.54
C LEU A 341 16.17 -16.91 -7.09
N THR A 342 16.20 -17.81 -8.06
CA THR A 342 17.40 -18.28 -8.77
C THR A 342 17.53 -17.52 -10.08
N PRO A 343 18.75 -17.42 -10.67
CA PRO A 343 18.97 -16.63 -11.88
C PRO A 343 18.04 -16.97 -13.05
N ASP A 344 17.64 -18.23 -13.19
CA ASP A 344 16.75 -18.69 -14.27
C ASP A 344 15.28 -18.26 -14.11
N LYS A 345 14.91 -17.79 -12.91
CA LYS A 345 13.57 -17.25 -12.60
C LYS A 345 13.48 -15.73 -12.79
N VAL A 346 14.59 -15.06 -13.10
CA VAL A 346 14.65 -13.61 -13.31
C VAL A 346 14.71 -13.29 -14.81
N PRO A 347 13.91 -12.34 -15.32
CA PRO A 347 14.02 -11.88 -16.70
C PRO A 347 15.45 -11.43 -17.05
N ALA A 348 15.92 -11.79 -18.24
CA ALA A 348 17.33 -11.60 -18.60
C ALA A 348 17.80 -10.14 -18.57
N ASP A 349 16.90 -9.20 -18.84
CA ASP A 349 17.15 -7.75 -18.83
C ASP A 349 17.07 -7.12 -17.43
N GLU A 350 16.64 -7.89 -16.43
CA GLU A 350 16.55 -7.50 -15.02
C GLU A 350 17.59 -8.20 -14.13
N LEU A 351 18.39 -9.12 -14.69
CA LEU A 351 19.41 -9.86 -13.93
C LEU A 351 20.38 -8.96 -13.19
N VAL A 352 20.77 -7.83 -13.78
CA VAL A 352 21.68 -6.86 -13.16
C VAL A 352 21.01 -6.19 -11.96
N ALA A 353 19.79 -5.67 -12.13
CA ALA A 353 19.03 -5.05 -11.04
C ALA A 353 18.82 -5.97 -9.83
N ASN A 354 18.78 -7.29 -10.04
CA ASN A 354 18.46 -8.27 -9.00
C ASN A 354 19.68 -9.05 -8.48
N GLU A 355 20.90 -8.71 -8.87
CA GLU A 355 22.09 -9.49 -8.51
C GLU A 355 22.26 -9.68 -6.99
N ASP A 356 21.91 -8.66 -6.22
CA ASP A 356 22.03 -8.64 -4.76
C ASP A 356 20.93 -9.43 -4.04
N VAL A 357 19.82 -9.75 -4.71
CA VAL A 357 18.69 -10.47 -4.13
C VAL A 357 18.59 -11.94 -4.58
N ILE A 358 19.33 -12.32 -5.63
CA ILE A 358 19.36 -13.67 -6.17
C ILE A 358 20.10 -14.65 -5.24
N VAL A 359 19.58 -15.86 -5.15
CA VAL A 359 20.18 -17.00 -4.45
C VAL A 359 20.67 -18.01 -5.48
N ASP A 360 22.00 -18.16 -5.62
CA ASP A 360 22.60 -19.03 -6.65
C ASP A 360 22.33 -20.51 -6.41
N VAL A 361 22.27 -20.93 -5.14
CA VAL A 361 22.07 -22.32 -4.73
C VAL A 361 21.19 -22.32 -3.49
N ALA A 362 20.12 -23.12 -3.50
CA ALA A 362 19.26 -23.29 -2.33
C ALA A 362 20.09 -23.78 -1.12
N PRO A 363 19.90 -23.20 0.08
CA PRO A 363 20.57 -23.66 1.29
C PRO A 363 20.34 -25.15 1.54
N GLY A 364 21.42 -25.85 1.90
CA GLY A 364 21.36 -27.21 2.42
C GLY A 364 20.78 -27.25 3.85
N PRO A 365 20.49 -28.45 4.37
CA PRO A 365 20.00 -28.65 5.73
C PRO A 365 21.04 -28.40 6.82
#